data_AF-A0A7R7EH62-F1
#
_entry.id   AF-A0A7R7EH62-F1
#
_cell.length_a   1.000
_cell.length_b   1.000
_cell.length_c   1.000
_cell.angle_alpha   90.00
_cell.angle_beta   90.00
_cell.angle_gamma   90.00
#
_symmetry.space_group_name_H-M   'P 1'
#
loop_
_entity.id
_entity.type
_entity.pdbx_description
1 polymer ?
#
loop_
_entity_poly.entity_id
_entity_poly.type
_entity_poly.pdbx_seq_one_letter_code
_entity_poly.pdbx_strand_id
1 'polypeptide(L)' 'MLVNIKYIAMEKTLNIILRSSKRSPERCARNLLELGSGINNTKGNIGKDTLYPLFLDLCKQNNKDEIKKLFYQSFIE' A
#
# COMPACT_ATOMS: atom_id res chain seq x y z
N MET A 1 -8.43 23.82 6.73
CA MET A 1 -7.77 22.51 6.50
C MET A 1 -8.51 21.82 5.36
N LEU A 2 -8.03 21.97 4.12
CA LEU A 2 -8.64 21.32 2.96
C LEU A 2 -8.31 19.83 3.03
N VAL A 3 -9.25 19.03 3.50
CA VAL A 3 -9.12 17.57 3.41
C VAL A 3 -9.10 17.22 1.93
N ASN A 4 -7.93 16.84 1.44
CA ASN A 4 -7.73 16.54 0.03
C ASN A 4 -8.57 15.30 -0.31
N ILE A 5 -9.58 15.44 -1.17
CA ILE A 5 -10.49 14.35 -1.57
C ILE A 5 -9.70 13.11 -2.03
N LYS A 6 -8.53 13.32 -2.67
CA LYS A 6 -7.62 12.25 -3.08
C LYS A 6 -7.11 11.42 -1.90
N TYR A 7 -6.80 12.07 -0.77
CA TYR A 7 -6.36 11.41 0.45
C TYR A 7 -7.48 10.52 1.03
N ILE A 8 -8.71 11.02 1.09
CA ILE A 8 -9.87 10.25 1.58
C ILE A 8 -10.14 9.03 0.70
N ALA A 9 -10.13 9.21 -0.63
CA ALA A 9 -10.39 8.13 -1.58
C ALA A 9 -9.34 7.00 -1.46
N MET A 10 -8.09 7.39 -1.28
CA MET A 10 -6.98 6.45 -1.08
C MET A 10 -7.05 5.76 0.28
N GLU A 11 -7.31 6.47 1.37
CA GLU A 11 -7.49 5.89 2.71
C GLU A 11 -8.58 4.81 2.67
N LYS A 12 -9.70 5.09 1.98
CA LYS A 12 -10.79 4.13 1.77
C LYS A 12 -10.32 2.91 0.95
N THR A 13 -9.54 3.14 -0.11
CA THR A 13 -9.03 2.07 -0.97
C THR A 13 -8.02 1.17 -0.24
N LEU A 14 -7.10 1.76 0.53
CA LEU A 14 -6.20 1.03 1.42
C LEU A 14 -6.99 0.16 2.39
N ASN A 15 -8.01 0.71 3.05
CA ASN A 15 -8.85 -0.05 3.97
C ASN A 15 -9.54 -1.24 3.29
N ILE A 16 -9.96 -1.11 2.02
CA ILE A 16 -10.54 -2.21 1.24
C ILE A 16 -9.49 -3.31 0.98
N ILE A 17 -8.30 -2.96 0.53
CA ILE A 17 -7.21 -3.91 0.28
C ILE A 17 -6.86 -4.68 1.57
N LEU A 18 -6.71 -3.95 2.68
CA LEU A 18 -6.31 -4.47 3.97
C LEU A 18 -7.34 -5.40 4.63
N ARG A 19 -8.61 -5.40 4.22
CA ARG A 19 -9.62 -6.37 4.68
C ARG A 19 -9.23 -7.81 4.36
N SER A 20 -8.50 -8.01 3.27
CA SER A 20 -8.11 -9.33 2.78
C SER A 20 -6.69 -9.75 3.16
N SER A 21 -5.92 -8.88 3.83
CA SER A 21 -4.50 -9.07 4.18
C SER A 21 -4.21 -10.43 4.83
N LYS A 22 -5.00 -10.81 5.85
CA LYS A 22 -4.84 -12.09 6.55
C LYS A 22 -5.18 -13.32 5.68
N ARG A 23 -6.13 -13.21 4.75
CA ARG A 23 -6.61 -14.35 3.93
C ARG A 23 -5.80 -14.55 2.65
N SER A 24 -5.26 -13.46 2.10
CA SER A 24 -4.48 -13.49 0.86
C SER A 24 -3.38 -12.43 0.92
N PRO A 25 -2.32 -12.64 1.71
CA PRO A 25 -1.27 -11.64 1.92
C PRO A 25 -0.52 -11.28 0.64
N GLU A 26 -0.33 -12.23 -0.29
CA GLU A 26 0.28 -11.98 -1.60
C GLU A 26 -0.59 -11.10 -2.49
N ARG A 27 -1.92 -11.22 -2.38
CA ARG A 27 -2.84 -10.34 -3.09
C ARG A 27 -2.87 -8.95 -2.46
N CYS A 28 -2.83 -8.88 -1.13
CA CYS A 28 -2.68 -7.62 -0.39
C CYS A 28 -1.43 -6.85 -0.84
N ALA A 29 -0.27 -7.49 -0.82
CA ALA A 29 1.00 -6.86 -1.24
C ALA A 29 0.98 -6.38 -2.69
N ARG A 30 0.49 -7.21 -3.64
CA ARG A 30 0.36 -6.80 -5.06
C ARG A 30 -0.55 -5.60 -5.24
N ASN A 31 -1.73 -5.62 -4.62
CA ASN A 31 -2.70 -4.52 -4.74
C ASN A 31 -2.15 -3.21 -4.16
N LEU A 32 -1.34 -3.28 -3.09
CA LEU A 32 -0.66 -2.10 -2.53
C LEU A 32 0.34 -1.51 -3.52
N LEU A 33 1.16 -2.35 -4.16
CA LEU A 33 2.10 -1.88 -5.18
C LEU A 33 1.41 -1.33 -6.43
N GLU A 34 0.34 -1.97 -6.88
CA GLU A 34 -0.46 -1.49 -8.02
C GLU A 34 -1.07 -0.12 -7.72
N LEU A 35 -1.68 0.04 -6.54
CA LEU A 35 -2.22 1.32 -6.08
C LEU A 35 -1.13 2.39 -6.01
N GLY A 36 0.00 2.08 -5.37
CA GLY A 36 1.13 3.00 -5.20
C GLY A 36 1.75 3.42 -6.53
N SER A 37 1.90 2.48 -7.48
CA SER A 37 2.41 2.76 -8.82
C SER A 37 1.48 3.71 -9.60
N GLY A 38 0.16 3.54 -9.46
CA GLY A 38 -0.82 4.46 -10.05
C GLY A 38 -0.75 5.88 -9.50
N ILE A 39 -0.21 6.07 -8.29
CA ILE A 39 -0.02 7.38 -7.66
C ILE A 39 1.33 7.98 -8.05
N ASN A 40 2.40 7.19 -7.95
CA ASN A 40 3.76 7.66 -8.19
C ASN A 40 4.56 6.63 -9.00
N ASN A 41 4.70 6.90 -10.30
CA ASN A 41 5.43 6.06 -11.24
C ASN A 41 6.97 6.21 -11.17
N THR A 42 7.50 7.12 -10.34
CA THR A 42 8.95 7.40 -10.34
C THR A 42 9.80 6.27 -9.77
N LYS A 43 9.23 5.34 -8.97
CA LYS A 43 10.00 4.26 -8.35
C LYS A 43 10.29 3.05 -9.25
N GLY A 44 9.76 3.02 -10.49
CA GLY A 44 10.09 2.01 -11.50
C GLY A 44 9.93 0.55 -11.04
N ASN A 45 10.54 -0.41 -11.76
CA ASN A 45 10.52 -1.83 -11.38
C ASN A 45 11.39 -2.13 -10.14
N ILE A 46 12.48 -1.38 -9.95
CA ILE A 46 13.42 -1.54 -8.83
C ILE A 46 12.73 -1.29 -7.47
N GLY A 47 11.83 -0.31 -7.42
CA GLY A 47 11.02 -0.06 -6.24
C GLY A 47 10.02 -1.18 -5.94
N LYS A 48 9.47 -1.84 -6.97
CA LYS A 48 8.52 -2.95 -6.78
C LYS A 48 9.20 -4.18 -6.20
N ASP A 49 10.37 -4.55 -6.70
CA ASP A 49 11.12 -5.72 -6.21
C ASP A 49 11.58 -5.54 -4.76
N THR A 50 11.83 -4.29 -4.34
CA THR A 50 12.21 -3.96 -2.96
C THR A 50 11.00 -3.87 -2.03
N LEU A 51 9.91 -3.24 -2.47
CA LEU A 51 8.73 -2.99 -1.64
C LEU A 51 7.82 -4.21 -1.51
N TYR A 52 7.77 -5.10 -2.52
CA TYR A 52 6.96 -6.31 -2.48
C TYR A 52 7.22 -7.19 -1.25
N PRO A 53 8.47 -7.62 -0.96
CA PRO A 53 8.73 -8.46 0.21
C PRO A 53 8.37 -7.77 1.52
N LEU A 54 8.58 -6.45 1.63
CA LEU A 54 8.22 -5.66 2.81
C LEU A 54 6.70 -5.63 3.03
N PHE A 55 5.92 -5.32 1.99
CA PHE A 55 4.46 -5.35 2.08
C PHE A 55 3.93 -6.76 2.34
N LEU A 56 4.54 -7.79 1.74
CA LEU A 56 4.14 -9.17 1.94
C LEU A 56 4.28 -9.59 3.40
N ASP A 57 5.41 -9.29 4.03
CA ASP A 57 5.66 -9.59 5.44
C ASP A 57 4.63 -8.89 6.35
N LEU A 58 4.40 -7.60 6.13
CA LEU A 58 3.41 -6.85 6.90
C LEU A 58 1.97 -7.35 6.66
N CYS A 59 1.60 -7.72 5.43
CA CYS A 59 0.29 -8.31 5.13
C CYS A 59 0.13 -9.68 5.82
N LYS A 60 1.18 -10.51 5.90
CA LYS A 60 1.16 -11.79 6.64
C LYS A 60 0.97 -11.59 8.14
N GLN A 61 1.63 -10.59 8.70
CA GLN A 61 1.49 -10.18 10.11
C GLN A 61 0.14 -9.48 10.38
N ASN A 62 -0.60 -9.09 9.33
CA ASN A 62 -1.83 -8.32 9.41
C ASN A 62 -1.64 -7.01 10.22
N ASN A 63 -0.45 -6.42 10.12
CA ASN A 63 -0.10 -5.16 10.78
C ASN A 63 -0.55 -3.96 9.92
N LYS A 64 -1.85 -3.65 9.97
CA LYS A 64 -2.49 -2.66 9.09
C LYS A 64 -1.92 -1.25 9.22
N ASP A 65 -1.54 -0.85 10.42
CA ASP A 65 -1.02 0.49 10.68
C ASP A 65 0.37 0.66 10.05
N GLU A 66 1.24 -0.33 10.20
CA GLU A 66 2.57 -0.29 9.58
C GLU A 66 2.49 -0.41 8.05
N ILE A 67 1.52 -1.17 7.51
CA ILE A 67 1.28 -1.21 6.06
C ILE A 67 0.93 0.19 5.53
N LYS A 68 0.01 0.90 6.20
CA LYS A 68 -0.37 2.25 5.80
C LYS A 68 0.82 3.19 5.87
N LYS A 69 1.56 3.17 6.98
CA LYS A 69 2.74 4.00 7.17
C LYS A 69 3.78 3.78 6.07
N LEU A 70 4.14 2.52 5.79
CA LEU A 70 5.06 2.19 4.71
C LEU A 70 4.53 2.66 3.34
N PHE A 71 3.22 2.52 3.09
CA PHE A 71 2.60 2.98 1.85
C PHE A 71 2.73 4.48 1.66
N TYR A 72 2.39 5.29 2.67
CA TYR A 72 2.49 6.75 2.60
C TYR A 72 3.94 7.20 2.39
N GLN A 73 4.88 6.66 3.17
CA GLN A 73 6.32 6.94 3.02
C GLN A 73 6.87 6.53 1.64
N SER A 74 6.27 5.51 1.02
CA SER A 74 6.77 4.96 -0.24
C SER A 74 6.21 5.68 -1.46
N PHE A 75 5.00 6.21 -1.42
CA PHE A 75 4.31 6.68 -2.62
C PHE A 75 3.77 8.10 -2.54
N ILE A 76 3.83 8.75 -1.36
CA ILE A 76 3.22 10.08 -1.14
C ILE A 76 4.20 11.09 -0.59
N GLU A 77 4.97 10.70 0.42
CA GLU A 77 6.12 11.47 0.89
C GLU A 77 7.30 11.33 -0.10
#